data_AF-A0A6A6NH22-F1
#
_entry.id   AF-A0A6A6NH22-F1
#
_cell.length_a   1.000
_cell.length_b   1.000
_cell.length_c   1.000
_cell.angle_alpha   90.00
_cell.angle_beta   90.00
_cell.angle_gamma   90.00
#
_symmetry.space_group_name_H-M   'P 1'
#
loop_
_entity.id
_entity.type
_entity.pdbx_description
1 polymer ?
#
loop_
_entity_poly.entity_id
_entity_poly.type
_entity_poly.pdbx_seq_one_letter_code
_entity_poly.pdbx_strand_id
1 'polypeptide(L)'
;MIIGKKYFGAGAVGDEKEGRWFQEGITVLFHYLGTLVLRDAVPFLGWMDVGGHEKAMKKTARELDNVLEKWLREHKRKRYDAKGEKDFMDAMLSVLDGKSLESYDADTINKATSLSMIAGNETVTVAMAWALALLLENKSVLKKAQQELDKNVGKERLVNDEDVSRLFLSPGHS
;
A
#
# COMPACT_ATOMS: atom_id res chain seq x y z
N MET A 1 1.06 -0.53 8.02
CA MET A 1 0.56 -1.91 8.31
C MET A 1 0.62 -2.66 7.00
N ILE A 2 1.06 -3.91 6.99
CA ILE A 2 1.10 -4.75 5.78
C ILE A 2 0.38 -6.05 6.12
N ILE A 3 -0.71 -6.36 5.40
CA ILE A 3 -1.57 -7.55 5.63
C ILE A 3 -1.84 -7.76 7.13
N GLY A 4 -2.59 -6.82 7.71
CA GLY A 4 -3.00 -6.87 9.13
C GLY A 4 -1.88 -6.72 10.16
N LYS A 5 -0.60 -6.73 9.76
CA LYS A 5 0.54 -6.70 10.68
C LYS A 5 1.24 -5.35 10.72
N LYS A 6 1.56 -4.91 11.93
CA LYS A 6 2.43 -3.77 12.17
C LYS A 6 3.88 -4.23 12.23
N TYR A 7 4.70 -3.73 11.31
CA TYR A 7 6.13 -4.03 11.18
C TYR A 7 7.05 -2.93 11.73
N PHE A 8 6.48 -1.78 12.13
CA PHE A 8 7.23 -0.60 12.56
C PHE A 8 6.53 0.11 13.72
N GLY A 9 7.32 0.64 14.66
CA GLY A 9 6.84 1.47 15.77
C GLY A 9 6.29 0.68 16.97
N ALA A 10 5.77 1.39 17.98
CA ALA A 10 5.25 0.78 19.19
C ALA A 10 4.10 -0.21 18.90
N GLY A 11 4.21 -1.44 19.40
CA GLY A 11 3.25 -2.52 19.13
C GLY A 11 3.49 -3.27 17.81
N ALA A 12 4.71 -3.23 17.26
CA ALA A 12 5.08 -4.08 16.13
C ALA A 12 5.03 -5.57 16.52
N VAL A 13 4.35 -6.36 15.69
CA VAL A 13 4.19 -7.82 15.84
C VAL A 13 4.92 -8.56 14.71
N GLY A 14 5.15 -7.89 13.58
CA GLY A 14 5.92 -8.41 12.45
C GLY A 14 7.43 -8.22 12.64
N ASP A 15 8.22 -9.04 11.95
CA ASP A 15 9.67 -8.89 11.89
C ASP A 15 10.03 -7.62 11.09
N GLU A 16 10.59 -6.62 11.76
CA GLU A 16 10.97 -5.35 11.12
C GLU A 16 11.89 -5.54 9.90
N LYS A 17 12.75 -6.57 9.90
CA LYS A 17 13.65 -6.84 8.76
C LYS A 17 12.86 -7.26 7.53
N GLU A 18 11.90 -8.16 7.70
CA GLU A 18 10.96 -8.57 6.64
C GLU A 18 10.15 -7.37 6.13
N GLY A 19 9.65 -6.51 7.04
CA GLY A 19 8.91 -5.30 6.68
C GLY A 19 9.75 -4.28 5.88
N ARG A 20 10.98 -3.98 6.33
CA ARG A 20 11.90 -3.08 5.61
C ARG A 20 12.25 -3.62 4.24
N TRP A 21 12.60 -4.90 4.17
CA TRP A 21 12.96 -5.52 2.92
C TRP A 21 11.81 -5.54 1.92
N PHE A 22 10.58 -5.79 2.39
CA PHE A 22 9.39 -5.70 1.54
C PHE A 22 9.15 -4.27 1.04
N GLN A 23 9.28 -3.25 1.91
CA GLN A 23 9.18 -1.84 1.48
C GLN A 23 10.26 -1.44 0.46
N GLU A 24 11.48 -1.94 0.62
CA GLU A 24 12.55 -1.75 -0.37
C GLU A 24 12.16 -2.39 -1.72
N GLY A 25 11.62 -3.62 -1.68
CA GLY A 25 11.10 -4.29 -2.86
C GLY A 25 9.97 -3.51 -3.55
N ILE A 26 9.06 -2.90 -2.79
CA ILE A 26 8.00 -2.03 -3.32
C ILE A 26 8.58 -0.75 -3.94
N THR A 27 9.57 -0.14 -3.29
CA THR A 27 10.27 1.04 -3.83
C THR A 27 10.91 0.73 -5.18
N VAL A 28 11.61 -0.40 -5.27
CA VAL A 28 12.24 -0.87 -6.51
C VAL A 28 11.18 -1.21 -7.57
N LEU A 29 10.06 -1.82 -7.18
CA LEU A 29 8.94 -2.08 -8.09
C LEU A 29 8.40 -0.78 -8.68
N PHE A 30 8.15 0.26 -7.87
CA PHE A 30 7.67 1.57 -8.35
C PHE A 30 8.68 2.27 -9.25
N HIS A 31 9.98 2.17 -8.94
CA HIS A 31 11.03 2.70 -9.80
C HIS A 31 10.94 2.08 -11.22
N TYR A 32 10.78 0.76 -11.30
CA TYR A 32 10.69 0.08 -12.60
C TYR A 32 9.35 0.28 -13.30
N LEU A 33 8.23 0.41 -12.57
CA LEU A 33 6.93 0.75 -13.18
C LEU A 33 6.97 2.10 -13.90
N GLY A 34 7.78 3.06 -13.42
CA GLY A 34 7.97 4.36 -14.05
C GLY A 34 9.10 4.43 -15.08
N THR A 35 9.88 3.36 -15.27
CA THR A 35 11.03 3.34 -16.18
C THR A 35 10.62 2.88 -17.57
N LEU A 36 10.92 3.67 -18.59
CA LEU A 36 10.81 3.23 -19.99
C LEU A 36 12.04 2.38 -20.32
N VAL A 37 11.84 1.09 -20.58
CA VAL A 37 12.95 0.22 -20.97
C VAL A 37 13.19 0.31 -22.47
N LEU A 38 14.42 -0.02 -22.91
CA LEU A 38 14.77 0.04 -24.34
C LEU A 38 13.80 -0.76 -25.22
N ARG A 39 13.26 -1.87 -24.69
CA ARG A 39 12.27 -2.69 -25.38
C ARG A 39 10.94 -1.97 -25.63
N ASP A 40 10.55 -1.03 -24.78
CA ASP A 40 9.32 -0.24 -24.95
C ASP A 40 9.45 0.72 -26.14
N ALA A 41 10.66 1.26 -26.35
CA ALA A 41 10.96 2.17 -27.46
C ALA A 41 11.37 1.43 -28.75
N VAL A 42 12.14 0.35 -28.61
CA VAL A 42 12.76 -0.40 -29.70
C VAL A 42 12.62 -1.92 -29.44
N PRO A 43 11.45 -2.52 -29.74
CA PRO A 43 11.13 -3.89 -29.32
C PRO A 43 12.10 -4.97 -29.78
N PHE A 44 12.73 -4.79 -30.95
CA PHE A 44 13.67 -5.77 -31.52
C PHE A 44 15.03 -5.82 -30.80
N LEU A 45 15.38 -4.81 -29.98
CA LEU A 45 16.59 -4.80 -29.15
C LEU A 45 16.36 -5.29 -27.71
N GLY A 46 15.15 -5.78 -27.40
CA GLY A 46 14.80 -6.20 -26.04
C GLY A 46 15.66 -7.34 -25.48
N TRP A 47 16.26 -8.18 -26.33
CA TRP A 47 17.13 -9.28 -25.90
C TRP A 47 18.44 -8.80 -25.24
N MET A 48 18.85 -7.56 -25.49
CA MET A 48 20.11 -7.01 -24.99
C MET A 48 20.00 -6.54 -23.52
N ASP A 49 18.78 -6.33 -23.01
CA ASP A 49 18.49 -5.80 -21.66
C ASP A 49 19.44 -4.66 -21.27
N VAL A 50 19.55 -3.63 -22.14
CA VAL A 50 20.45 -2.50 -21.93
C VAL A 50 20.07 -1.78 -20.65
N GLY A 51 20.99 -1.76 -19.68
CA GLY A 51 20.74 -1.24 -18.32
C GLY A 51 20.31 -2.30 -17.31
N GLY A 52 20.08 -3.55 -17.72
CA GLY A 52 19.75 -4.67 -16.84
C GLY A 52 18.37 -4.58 -16.17
N HIS A 53 17.50 -3.70 -16.69
CA HIS A 53 16.22 -3.36 -16.08
C HIS A 53 15.25 -4.55 -16.09
N GLU A 54 15.13 -5.30 -17.19
CA GLU A 54 14.23 -6.46 -17.23
C GLU A 54 14.68 -7.53 -16.24
N LYS A 55 15.99 -7.79 -16.14
CA LYS A 55 16.54 -8.76 -15.20
C LYS A 55 16.29 -8.33 -13.75
N ALA A 56 16.45 -7.05 -13.45
CA ALA A 56 16.19 -6.52 -12.11
C ALA A 56 14.69 -6.57 -11.77
N MET A 57 13.80 -6.20 -12.69
CA MET A 57 12.34 -6.35 -12.53
C MET A 57 11.95 -7.79 -12.23
N LYS A 58 12.46 -8.76 -12.99
CA LYS A 58 12.18 -10.18 -12.77
C LYS A 58 12.70 -10.65 -11.40
N LYS A 59 13.84 -10.14 -10.95
CA LYS A 59 14.39 -10.44 -9.62
C LYS A 59 13.47 -9.90 -8.52
N THR A 60 13.11 -8.62 -8.59
CA THR A 60 12.21 -7.96 -7.62
C THR A 60 10.84 -8.64 -7.58
N ALA A 61 10.27 -9.01 -8.74
CA ALA A 61 8.99 -9.71 -8.80
C ALA A 61 9.03 -11.07 -8.07
N ARG A 62 10.09 -11.86 -8.26
CA ARG A 62 10.27 -13.14 -7.54
C ARG A 62 10.43 -12.94 -6.04
N GLU A 63 11.17 -11.92 -5.66
CA GLU A 63 11.42 -11.56 -4.27
C GLU A 63 10.12 -11.18 -3.54
N LEU A 64 9.30 -10.32 -4.14
CA LEU A 64 7.99 -9.95 -3.62
C LEU A 64 7.02 -11.15 -3.59
N ASP A 65 6.99 -11.97 -4.64
CA ASP A 65 6.12 -13.15 -4.70
C ASP A 65 6.44 -14.16 -3.58
N ASN A 66 7.73 -14.38 -3.27
CA ASN A 66 8.14 -15.26 -2.18
C ASN A 66 7.61 -14.80 -0.81
N VAL A 67 7.57 -13.49 -0.56
CA VAL A 67 7.03 -12.94 0.70
C VAL A 67 5.51 -13.05 0.74
N LEU A 68 4.82 -12.70 -0.36
CA LEU A 68 3.37 -12.85 -0.45
C LEU A 68 2.94 -14.31 -0.29
N GLU A 69 3.71 -15.23 -0.85
CA GLU A 69 3.51 -16.68 -0.70
C GLU A 69 3.65 -17.11 0.77
N LYS A 70 4.69 -16.63 1.47
CA LYS A 70 4.87 -16.89 2.90
C LYS A 70 3.67 -16.37 3.71
N TRP A 71 3.20 -15.16 3.44
CA TRP A 71 2.04 -14.58 4.12
C TRP A 71 0.75 -15.34 3.80
N LEU A 72 0.52 -15.72 2.54
CA LEU A 72 -0.66 -16.46 2.13
C LEU A 72 -0.75 -17.82 2.85
N ARG A 73 0.39 -18.54 2.94
CA ARG A 73 0.45 -19.81 3.69
C ARG A 73 0.15 -19.61 5.17
N GLU A 74 0.63 -18.52 5.76
CA GLU A 74 0.35 -18.20 7.16
C GLU A 74 -1.15 -17.97 7.39
N HIS A 75 -1.83 -17.23 6.51
CA HIS A 75 -3.27 -16.99 6.59
C HIS A 75 -4.08 -18.27 6.36
N LYS A 76 -3.71 -19.09 5.36
CA LYS A 76 -4.33 -20.40 5.15
C LYS A 76 -4.22 -21.31 6.38
N ARG A 77 -3.07 -21.29 7.07
CA ARG A 77 -2.88 -22.07 8.32
C ARG A 77 -3.75 -21.53 9.45
N LYS A 78 -3.79 -20.21 9.65
CA LYS A 78 -4.59 -19.56 10.70
C LYS A 78 -6.09 -19.74 10.51
N ARG A 79 -6.57 -19.90 9.27
CA ARG A 79 -7.98 -20.15 8.95
C ARG A 79 -8.57 -21.35 9.71
N TYR A 80 -7.74 -22.34 10.04
CA TYR A 80 -8.17 -23.52 10.79
C TYR A 80 -8.26 -23.29 12.32
N ASP A 81 -7.60 -22.27 12.85
CA ASP A 81 -7.48 -22.03 14.30
C ASP A 81 -8.51 -21.03 14.88
N ALA A 82 -9.39 -20.46 14.04
CA ALA A 82 -10.53 -19.57 14.37
C ALA A 82 -10.22 -18.34 15.27
N LYS A 83 -8.96 -18.10 15.64
CA LYS A 83 -8.51 -16.98 16.48
C LYS A 83 -7.54 -16.10 15.69
N GLY A 84 -7.99 -14.92 15.30
CA GLY A 84 -7.16 -13.90 14.68
C GLY A 84 -7.98 -12.72 14.18
N GLU A 85 -7.36 -11.55 14.17
CA GLU A 85 -7.86 -10.41 13.43
C GLU A 85 -7.81 -10.74 11.93
N LYS A 86 -8.93 -10.56 11.23
CA LYS A 86 -9.02 -10.84 9.79
C LYS A 86 -8.55 -9.64 9.01
N ASP A 87 -7.80 -9.88 7.95
CA ASP A 87 -7.39 -8.82 7.02
C ASP A 87 -7.84 -9.07 5.58
N PHE A 88 -7.33 -8.25 4.66
CA PHE A 88 -7.68 -8.31 3.26
C PHE A 88 -7.34 -9.67 2.61
N MET A 89 -6.23 -10.30 3.00
CA MET A 89 -5.83 -11.59 2.45
C MET A 89 -6.79 -12.70 2.91
N ASP A 90 -7.30 -12.62 4.15
CA ASP A 90 -8.38 -13.51 4.65
C ASP A 90 -9.71 -13.29 3.91
N ALA A 91 -10.03 -12.03 3.60
CA ALA A 91 -11.21 -11.69 2.80
C ALA A 91 -11.08 -12.28 1.39
N MET A 92 -9.93 -12.13 0.73
CA MET A 92 -9.66 -12.71 -0.58
C MET A 92 -9.70 -14.24 -0.57
N LEU A 93 -9.15 -14.90 0.45
CA LEU A 93 -9.28 -16.34 0.64
C LEU A 93 -10.75 -16.77 0.73
N SER A 94 -11.61 -15.94 1.34
CA SER A 94 -13.05 -16.21 1.46
C SER A 94 -13.81 -15.96 0.17
N VAL A 95 -13.44 -14.94 -0.59
CA VAL A 95 -14.05 -14.62 -1.88
C VAL A 95 -13.70 -15.67 -2.94
N LEU A 96 -12.50 -16.24 -2.88
CA LEU A 96 -11.98 -17.19 -3.87
C LEU A 96 -12.20 -18.67 -3.49
N ASP A 97 -12.74 -18.94 -2.31
CA ASP A 97 -12.96 -20.30 -1.83
C ASP A 97 -13.88 -21.10 -2.79
N GLY A 98 -13.44 -22.29 -3.20
CA GLY A 98 -14.16 -23.14 -4.13
C GLY A 98 -14.31 -22.60 -5.57
N LYS A 99 -13.69 -21.47 -5.92
CA LYS A 99 -13.74 -20.91 -7.28
C LYS A 99 -12.53 -21.36 -8.09
N SER A 100 -12.80 -21.99 -9.23
CA SER A 100 -11.81 -22.19 -10.30
C SER A 100 -11.94 -21.03 -11.28
N LEU A 101 -10.88 -20.27 -11.48
CA LEU A 101 -10.83 -19.21 -12.48
C LEU A 101 -10.00 -19.72 -13.66
N GLU A 102 -10.55 -19.61 -14.88
CA GLU A 102 -10.05 -20.34 -16.06
C GLU A 102 -8.59 -20.00 -16.44
N SER A 103 -8.09 -18.82 -16.05
CA SER A 103 -6.76 -18.34 -16.48
C SER A 103 -5.70 -18.33 -15.38
N TYR A 104 -6.09 -18.27 -14.10
CA TYR A 104 -5.17 -18.15 -12.98
C TYR A 104 -5.74 -18.83 -11.74
N ASP A 105 -4.88 -19.45 -10.94
CA ASP A 105 -5.28 -20.04 -9.68
C ASP A 105 -5.63 -18.96 -8.63
N ALA A 106 -6.42 -19.36 -7.62
CA ALA A 106 -6.88 -18.47 -6.56
C ALA A 106 -5.73 -17.84 -5.76
N ASP A 107 -4.61 -18.53 -5.60
CA ASP A 107 -3.47 -18.01 -4.82
C ASP A 107 -2.77 -16.90 -5.57
N THR A 108 -2.54 -17.10 -6.87
CA THR A 108 -1.99 -16.06 -7.76
C THR A 108 -2.84 -14.80 -7.74
N ILE A 109 -4.16 -14.92 -7.83
CA ILE A 109 -5.07 -13.76 -7.83
C ILE A 109 -5.07 -13.07 -6.47
N ASN A 110 -5.08 -13.83 -5.38
CA ASN A 110 -5.02 -13.27 -4.03
C ASN A 110 -3.72 -12.49 -3.81
N LYS A 111 -2.57 -13.09 -4.13
CA LYS A 111 -1.26 -12.44 -4.01
C LYS A 111 -1.18 -11.18 -4.86
N ALA A 112 -1.58 -11.24 -6.13
CA ALA A 112 -1.54 -10.10 -7.03
C ALA A 112 -2.43 -8.93 -6.58
N THR A 113 -3.65 -9.23 -6.12
CA THR A 113 -4.60 -8.22 -5.64
C THR A 113 -4.12 -7.61 -4.32
N SER A 114 -3.63 -8.45 -3.40
CA SER A 114 -3.04 -8.02 -2.13
C SER A 114 -1.82 -7.13 -2.35
N LEU A 115 -0.93 -7.49 -3.27
CA LEU A 115 0.22 -6.67 -3.64
C LEU A 115 -0.22 -5.30 -4.18
N SER A 116 -1.22 -5.29 -5.05
CA SER A 116 -1.76 -4.05 -5.63
C SER A 116 -2.32 -3.12 -4.54
N MET A 117 -3.04 -3.67 -3.56
CA MET A 117 -3.56 -2.90 -2.43
C MET A 117 -2.43 -2.33 -1.57
N ILE A 118 -1.38 -3.13 -1.28
CA ILE A 118 -0.24 -2.66 -0.48
C ILE A 118 0.54 -1.58 -1.24
N ALA A 119 0.79 -1.78 -2.53
CA ALA A 119 1.48 -0.80 -3.37
C ALA A 119 0.72 0.54 -3.40
N GLY A 120 -0.61 0.53 -3.41
CA GLY A 120 -1.43 1.74 -3.31
C GLY A 120 -1.14 2.59 -2.06
N ASN A 121 -0.71 1.99 -0.96
CA ASN A 121 -0.41 2.72 0.28
C ASN A 121 0.77 3.71 0.14
N GLU A 122 1.75 3.42 -0.73
CA GLU A 122 2.87 4.33 -0.98
C GLU A 122 2.39 5.66 -1.57
N THR A 123 1.44 5.61 -2.51
CA THR A 123 0.88 6.83 -3.14
C THR A 123 0.19 7.75 -2.12
N VAL A 124 -0.58 7.15 -1.18
CA VAL A 124 -1.25 7.89 -0.10
C VAL A 124 -0.22 8.49 0.87
N THR A 125 0.84 7.74 1.17
CA THR A 125 1.92 8.20 2.06
C THR A 125 2.63 9.41 1.49
N VAL A 126 3.00 9.36 0.20
CA VAL A 126 3.63 10.48 -0.51
C VAL A 126 2.68 11.68 -0.57
N ALA A 127 1.41 11.47 -0.93
CA ALA A 127 0.41 12.54 -0.98
C ALA A 127 0.23 13.24 0.38
N MET A 128 0.18 12.47 1.47
CA MET A 128 0.08 12.99 2.85
C MET A 128 1.32 13.81 3.24
N ALA A 129 2.51 13.33 2.90
CA ALA A 129 3.76 14.03 3.18
C ALA A 129 3.80 15.40 2.46
N TRP A 130 3.39 15.44 1.19
CA TRP A 130 3.26 16.70 0.44
C TRP A 130 2.19 17.61 1.03
N ALA A 131 1.01 17.07 1.38
CA ALA A 131 -0.05 17.85 2.01
C ALA A 131 0.44 18.53 3.30
N LEU A 132 1.15 17.80 4.17
CA LEU A 132 1.74 18.34 5.39
C LEU A 132 2.82 19.39 5.11
N ALA A 133 3.71 19.13 4.14
CA ALA A 133 4.75 20.07 3.75
C ALA A 133 4.14 21.40 3.26
N LEU A 134 3.14 21.34 2.39
CA LEU A 134 2.44 22.51 1.84
C LEU A 134 1.69 23.29 2.93
N LEU A 135 1.09 22.60 3.92
CA LEU A 135 0.44 23.23 5.05
C LEU A 135 1.44 23.95 5.97
N LEU A 136 2.60 23.34 6.23
CA LEU A 136 3.65 23.94 7.06
C LEU A 136 4.26 25.18 6.40
N GLU A 137 4.37 25.18 5.07
CA GLU A 137 4.78 26.35 4.29
C GLU A 137 3.71 27.46 4.34
N ASN A 138 2.43 27.10 4.27
CA ASN A 138 1.31 28.04 4.25
C ASN A 138 0.60 28.14 5.61
N LYS A 139 1.27 28.77 6.58
CA LYS A 139 0.77 28.91 7.97
C LYS A 139 -0.65 29.49 8.09
N SER A 140 -1.06 30.36 7.17
CA SER A 140 -2.42 30.93 7.16
C SER A 140 -3.49 29.88 6.85
N VAL A 141 -3.21 28.98 5.88
CA VAL A 141 -4.09 27.87 5.51
C VAL A 141 -4.10 26.83 6.63
N LEU A 142 -2.94 26.49 7.20
CA LEU A 142 -2.86 25.58 8.35
C LEU A 142 -3.68 26.09 9.55
N LYS A 143 -3.61 27.38 9.86
CA LYS A 143 -4.39 27.98 10.94
C LYS A 143 -5.90 27.90 10.67
N LYS A 144 -6.33 28.11 9.43
CA LYS A 144 -7.74 27.95 9.03
C LYS A 144 -8.21 26.51 9.17
N ALA A 145 -7.41 25.54 8.73
CA ALA A 145 -7.73 24.12 8.85
C ALA A 145 -7.87 23.70 10.33
N GLN A 146 -6.98 24.16 11.20
CA GLN A 146 -7.06 23.93 12.65
C GLN A 146 -8.31 24.56 13.27
N GLN A 147 -8.64 25.80 12.89
CA GLN A 147 -9.84 26.48 13.37
C GLN A 147 -11.13 25.79 12.93
N GLU A 148 -11.18 25.29 11.70
CA GLU A 148 -12.33 24.54 11.19
C GLU A 148 -12.49 23.20 11.93
N LEU A 149 -11.38 22.51 12.21
CA LEU A 149 -11.38 21.29 13.01
C LEU A 149 -11.87 21.56 14.44
N ASP A 150 -11.32 22.59 15.10
CA ASP A 150 -11.71 22.99 16.46
C ASP A 150 -13.20 23.39 16.52
N LYS A 151 -13.73 24.02 15.46
CA LYS A 151 -15.12 24.46 15.39
C LYS A 151 -16.11 23.30 15.16
N ASN A 152 -15.79 22.37 14.27
CA ASN A 152 -16.72 21.31 13.87
C ASN A 152 -16.60 20.04 14.69
N VAL A 153 -15.39 19.72 15.19
CA VAL A 153 -15.08 18.47 15.90
C VAL A 153 -14.79 18.73 17.38
N GLY A 154 -14.06 19.81 17.67
CA GLY A 154 -13.58 20.14 19.02
C GLY A 154 -12.33 19.34 19.42
N LYS A 155 -11.97 19.38 20.72
CA LYS A 155 -10.73 18.77 21.25
C LYS A 155 -10.94 17.53 22.11
N GLU A 156 -12.20 17.20 22.41
CA GLU A 156 -12.58 16.12 23.33
C GLU A 156 -12.65 14.75 22.65
N ARG A 157 -12.61 14.70 21.31
CA ARG A 157 -12.73 13.47 20.54
C ARG A 157 -11.91 13.51 19.24
N LEU A 158 -11.64 12.33 18.71
CA LEU A 158 -11.03 12.18 17.38
C LEU A 158 -12.07 12.45 16.27
N VAL A 159 -11.55 12.81 15.10
CA VAL A 159 -12.31 12.97 13.86
C VAL A 159 -12.88 11.62 13.44
N ASN A 160 -14.12 11.62 12.95
CA ASN A 160 -14.77 10.45 12.36
C ASN A 160 -15.25 10.75 10.92
N ASP A 161 -15.78 9.73 10.25
CA ASP A 161 -16.19 9.84 8.84
C ASP A 161 -17.35 10.83 8.62
N GLU A 162 -18.22 11.00 9.61
CA GLU A 162 -19.36 11.94 9.52
C GLU A 162 -18.90 13.40 9.50
N ASP A 163 -17.78 13.70 10.17
CA ASP A 163 -17.20 15.04 10.24
C ASP A 163 -16.64 15.52 8.91
N VAL A 164 -16.21 14.60 8.03
CA VAL A 164 -15.58 14.93 6.73
C VAL A 164 -16.47 15.84 5.89
N SER A 165 -17.79 15.62 5.95
CA SER A 165 -18.81 16.45 5.29
C SER A 165 -18.90 17.90 5.80
N ARG A 166 -18.13 18.25 6.84
CA ARG A 166 -18.11 19.58 7.47
C ARG A 166 -16.72 20.23 7.43
N LEU A 167 -15.72 19.58 6.84
CA LEU A 167 -14.31 19.99 6.80
C LEU A 167 -13.89 20.37 5.36
N PHE A 168 -14.51 21.40 4.79
CA PHE A 168 -14.30 21.78 3.39
C PHE A 168 -13.44 23.03 3.19
N LEU A 169 -12.84 23.58 4.25
CA LEU A 169 -12.15 24.88 4.23
C LEU A 169 -13.05 25.94 3.61
N SER A 170 -14.07 26.38 4.36
CA SER A 170 -14.92 27.48 3.89
C SER A 170 -14.09 28.67 3.39
N PRO A 171 -14.38 29.20 2.17
CA PRO A 171 -13.71 30.40 1.68
C PRO A 171 -14.15 31.59 2.54
N GLY A 172 -13.35 31.91 3.56
CA GLY A 172 -13.57 33.10 4.36
C GLY A 172 -13.48 34.34 3.48
N HIS A 173 -14.56 35.12 3.46
CA HIS A 173 -14.60 36.47 2.88
C HIS A 173 -13.43 37.30 3.42
N SER A 174 -12.63 37.81 2.49
CA SER A 174 -11.67 38.91 2.69
C SER A 174 -12.39 40.21 2.96
#